data_AF-A0AAW0NZ94-F1
#
_entry.id   AF-A0AAW0NZ94-F1
#
_cell.length_a   1.000
_cell.length_b   1.000
_cell.length_c   1.000
_cell.angle_alpha   90.00
_cell.angle_beta   90.00
_cell.angle_gamma   90.00
#
_symmetry.space_group_name_H-M   'P 1'
#
loop_
_entity.id
_entity.type
_entity.pdbx_description
1 polymer ?
#
loop_
_entity_poly.entity_id
_entity_poly.type
_entity_poly.pdbx_seq_one_letter_code
_entity_poly.pdbx_strand_id
1 'polypeptide(L)'
;MVSVVELLSLVLVSILWGCTNPLLKRGTQGIETVTRPSKLTQLLAEFKFLLLNFSYIVPFLLNQSGSLIYYYTLSTTELSLAVPVTNSLTFLCTLITGKLLGEEFGGKYAVAGMFLTMTGITLCVVSSLDPSKQNKAIV
;
A
#
# COMPACT_ATOMS: atom_id res chain seq x y z
N MET A 1 22.24 -2.61 8.27
CA MET A 1 21.42 -1.98 9.33
C MET A 1 20.36 -1.17 8.62
N VAL A 2 19.09 -1.27 9.02
CA VAL A 2 18.04 -0.45 8.42
C VAL A 2 18.11 0.93 9.06
N SER A 3 18.45 1.92 8.23
CA SER A 3 18.46 3.32 8.58
C SER A 3 17.05 3.84 8.86
N VAL A 4 16.98 4.93 9.63
CA VAL A 4 15.71 5.65 9.86
C VAL A 4 15.09 6.10 8.54
N VAL A 5 15.91 6.46 7.54
CA VAL A 5 15.45 6.88 6.21
C VAL A 5 14.72 5.76 5.48
N GLU A 6 15.23 4.52 5.55
CA GLU A 6 14.57 3.37 4.94
C GLU A 6 13.24 3.06 5.64
N LEU A 7 13.21 3.09 6.97
CA LEU A 7 11.96 2.89 7.72
C LEU A 7 10.91 3.95 7.36
N LEU A 8 11.30 5.23 7.29
CA LEU A 8 10.42 6.32 6.86
C LEU A 8 9.96 6.13 5.41
N SER A 9 10.83 5.62 4.54
CA SER A 9 10.50 5.34 3.14
C SER A 9 9.49 4.21 3.03
N LEU A 10 9.65 3.11 3.78
CA LEU A 10 8.66 2.02 3.85
C LEU A 10 7.31 2.53 4.37
N VAL A 11 7.33 3.37 5.42
CA VAL A 11 6.10 4.00 5.95
C VAL A 11 5.42 4.88 4.90
N LEU A 12 6.18 5.70 4.19
CA LEU A 12 5.66 6.56 3.13
C LEU A 12 5.02 5.73 1.99
N VAL A 13 5.70 4.68 1.53
CA VAL A 13 5.17 3.75 0.52
C VAL A 13 3.84 3.14 0.98
N SER A 14 3.78 2.67 2.23
CA SER A 14 2.57 2.08 2.78
C SER A 14 1.40 3.06 2.87
N ILE A 15 1.67 4.31 3.20
CA ILE A 15 0.64 5.36 3.22
C ILE A 15 0.18 5.64 1.78
N LEU A 16 1.11 5.79 0.83
CA LEU A 16 0.76 6.03 -0.57
C LEU A 16 -0.15 4.93 -1.08
N TRP A 17 0.29 3.67 -1.05
CA TRP A 17 -0.52 2.54 -1.51
C TRP A 17 -1.81 2.37 -0.71
N GLY A 18 -1.73 2.46 0.61
CA GLY A 18 -2.85 2.22 1.49
C GLY A 18 -3.97 3.24 1.30
N CYS A 19 -3.63 4.52 1.13
CA CYS A 19 -4.62 5.56 0.88
C CYS A 19 -5.13 5.55 -0.57
N THR A 20 -4.29 5.25 -1.55
CA THR A 20 -4.73 5.25 -2.95
C THR A 20 -5.61 4.06 -3.29
N ASN A 21 -5.46 2.91 -2.62
CA ASN A 21 -6.23 1.70 -2.93
C ASN A 21 -7.77 1.91 -2.81
N PRO A 22 -8.33 2.42 -1.70
CA PRO A 22 -9.76 2.73 -1.62
C PRO A 22 -10.20 3.84 -2.58
N LEU A 23 -9.33 4.84 -2.81
CA LEU A 23 -9.63 5.93 -3.75
C LEU A 23 -9.72 5.41 -5.20
N LEU A 24 -8.83 4.51 -5.60
CA LEU A 24 -8.87 3.82 -6.89
C LEU A 24 -10.14 3.01 -7.03
N LYS A 25 -10.51 2.21 -6.01
CA LYS A 25 -11.76 1.45 -5.98
C LYS A 25 -12.99 2.36 -6.16
N ARG A 26 -12.98 3.56 -5.57
CA ARG A 26 -14.05 4.55 -5.76
C ARG A 26 -14.00 5.19 -7.15
N GLY A 27 -12.80 5.48 -7.67
CA GLY A 27 -12.58 6.04 -8.99
C GLY A 27 -12.95 5.10 -10.14
N THR A 28 -13.02 3.79 -9.92
CA THR A 28 -13.50 2.82 -10.92
C THR A 28 -15.00 2.61 -10.90
N GLN A 29 -15.75 3.20 -9.96
CA GLN A 29 -17.21 3.08 -9.92
C GLN A 29 -17.83 3.59 -11.22
N GLY A 30 -18.66 2.76 -11.85
CA GLY A 30 -19.32 3.08 -13.12
C GLY A 30 -18.59 2.60 -14.37
N ILE A 31 -17.37 2.02 -14.26
CA ILE A 31 -16.67 1.44 -15.41
C ILE A 31 -17.50 0.33 -16.08
N GLU A 32 -18.23 -0.45 -15.28
CA GLU A 32 -19.10 -1.54 -15.73
C GLU A 32 -20.26 -1.07 -16.62
N THR A 33 -20.62 0.22 -16.55
CA THR A 33 -21.67 0.80 -17.39
C THR A 33 -21.19 1.16 -18.80
N VAL A 34 -19.87 1.24 -18.99
CA VAL A 34 -19.27 1.47 -20.31
C VAL A 34 -19.41 0.16 -21.09
N THR A 35 -20.27 0.13 -22.11
CA THR A 35 -20.47 -1.06 -22.94
C THR A 35 -20.37 -0.71 -24.42
N ARG A 36 -19.59 -1.50 -25.17
CA ARG A 36 -19.32 -1.35 -26.60
C ARG A 36 -19.41 -2.70 -27.30
N PRO A 37 -19.79 -2.72 -28.60
CA PRO A 37 -20.06 -3.96 -29.33
C PRO A 37 -18.81 -4.79 -29.66
N SER A 38 -17.61 -4.22 -29.59
CA SER A 38 -16.35 -4.92 -29.89
C SER A 38 -15.41 -4.87 -28.69
N LYS A 39 -14.64 -5.95 -28.49
CA LYS A 39 -13.68 -6.06 -27.38
C LYS A 39 -12.61 -4.97 -27.39
N LEU A 40 -12.11 -4.59 -28.57
CA LEU A 40 -11.09 -3.55 -28.68
C LEU A 40 -11.67 -2.16 -28.35
N THR A 41 -12.88 -1.87 -28.82
CA THR A 41 -13.54 -0.59 -28.55
C THR A 41 -14.05 -0.50 -27.12
N GLN A 42 -14.40 -1.63 -26.50
CA GLN A 42 -14.68 -1.74 -25.07
C GLN A 42 -13.44 -1.37 -24.24
N LEU A 43 -12.30 -2.01 -24.51
CA LEU A 43 -11.05 -1.75 -23.79
C LEU A 43 -10.62 -0.28 -23.94
N LEU A 44 -10.72 0.27 -25.16
CA LEU A 44 -10.36 1.67 -25.40
C LEU A 44 -11.33 2.64 -24.71
N ALA A 45 -12.61 2.30 -24.62
CA ALA A 45 -13.61 3.10 -23.90
C ALA A 45 -13.41 3.05 -22.38
N GLU A 46 -13.15 1.88 -21.80
CA GLU A 46 -12.78 1.71 -20.40
C GLU A 46 -11.49 2.44 -20.05
N PHE A 47 -10.47 2.31 -20.90
CA PHE A 47 -9.20 3.02 -20.73
C PHE A 47 -9.40 4.54 -20.78
N LYS A 48 -10.19 5.03 -21.73
CA LYS A 48 -10.56 6.46 -21.81
C LYS A 48 -11.34 6.92 -20.57
N PHE A 49 -12.27 6.10 -20.06
CA PHE A 49 -13.02 6.39 -18.83
C PHE A 49 -12.07 6.56 -17.65
N LEU A 50 -11.13 5.63 -17.47
CA LEU A 50 -10.15 5.68 -16.39
C LEU A 50 -9.20 6.88 -16.51
N LEU A 51 -8.65 7.13 -17.71
CA LEU A 51 -7.71 8.23 -17.93
C LEU A 51 -8.33 9.62 -17.76
N LEU A 52 -9.60 9.79 -18.16
CA LEU A 52 -10.29 11.07 -18.02
C LEU A 52 -10.92 11.26 -16.63
N ASN A 53 -10.99 10.21 -15.81
CA ASN A 53 -11.47 10.31 -14.45
C ASN A 53 -10.35 10.78 -13.52
N PHE A 54 -10.36 12.06 -13.16
CA PHE A 54 -9.41 12.63 -12.19
C PHE A 54 -9.41 11.91 -10.84
N SER A 55 -10.58 11.42 -10.39
CA SER A 55 -10.71 10.64 -9.15
C SER A 55 -10.02 9.26 -9.23
N TYR A 56 -9.66 8.80 -10.43
CA TYR A 56 -8.87 7.60 -10.65
C TYR A 56 -7.40 7.93 -10.97
N ILE A 57 -7.15 8.87 -11.88
CA ILE A 57 -5.78 9.13 -12.37
C ILE A 57 -4.87 9.70 -11.29
N VAL A 58 -5.36 10.61 -10.45
CA VAL A 58 -4.56 11.17 -9.35
C VAL A 58 -4.10 10.07 -8.38
N PRO A 59 -5.00 9.25 -7.80
CA PRO A 59 -4.56 8.17 -6.92
C PRO A 59 -3.77 7.09 -7.66
N PHE A 60 -3.99 6.87 -8.97
CA PHE A 60 -3.19 5.94 -9.76
C PHE A 60 -1.72 6.39 -9.87
N LEU A 61 -1.47 7.66 -10.20
CA LEU A 61 -0.12 8.20 -10.29
C LEU A 61 0.59 8.20 -8.92
N LEU A 62 -0.12 8.54 -7.85
CA LEU A 62 0.40 8.45 -6.49
C LEU A 62 0.76 7.01 -6.12
N ASN A 63 -0.11 6.05 -6.45
CA ASN A 63 0.16 4.63 -6.24
C ASN A 63 1.43 4.16 -6.98
N GLN A 64 1.59 4.59 -8.23
CA GLN A 64 2.76 4.25 -9.04
C GLN A 64 4.05 4.89 -8.52
N SER A 65 3.97 6.11 -7.96
CA SER A 65 5.11 6.75 -7.31
C SER A 65 5.60 5.97 -6.09
N GLY A 66 4.67 5.36 -5.33
CA GLY A 66 5.00 4.46 -4.22
C GLY A 66 5.86 3.28 -4.68
N SER A 67 5.59 2.71 -5.85
CA SER A 67 6.37 1.62 -6.43
C SER A 67 7.82 2.02 -6.74
N LEU A 68 8.07 3.26 -7.17
CA LEU A 68 9.42 3.75 -7.40
C LEU A 68 10.19 3.86 -6.07
N ILE A 69 9.58 4.49 -5.06
CA ILE A 69 10.18 4.64 -3.73
C ILE A 69 10.47 3.26 -3.12
N TYR A 70 9.52 2.32 -3.24
CA TYR A 70 9.66 0.97 -2.75
C TYR A 70 10.81 0.23 -3.42
N TYR A 71 10.90 0.31 -4.76
CA TYR A 71 11.98 -0.31 -5.51
C TYR A 71 13.37 0.20 -5.09
N TYR A 72 13.52 1.51 -4.90
CA TYR A 72 14.76 2.08 -4.38
C TYR A 72 15.06 1.61 -2.95
N THR A 73 14.05 1.59 -2.07
CA THR A 73 14.21 1.14 -0.68
C THR A 73 14.60 -0.34 -0.60
N LEU A 74 14.09 -1.17 -1.52
CA LEU A 74 14.40 -2.60 -1.61
C LEU A 74 15.85 -2.88 -2.02
N SER A 75 16.51 -1.92 -2.68
CA SER A 75 17.92 -2.05 -3.05
C SER A 75 18.88 -1.97 -1.85
N THR A 76 18.41 -1.40 -0.73
CA THR A 76 19.23 -1.18 0.48
C THR A 76 18.69 -1.89 1.72
N THR A 77 17.41 -2.29 1.71
CA THR A 77 16.75 -2.97 2.83
C THR A 77 16.51 -4.45 2.56
N GLU A 78 16.69 -5.29 3.60
CA GLU A 78 16.38 -6.72 3.55
C GLU A 78 14.89 -6.98 3.20
N LEU A 79 14.66 -7.82 2.18
CA LEU A 79 13.33 -8.23 1.72
C LEU A 79 12.46 -8.80 2.84
N SER A 80 13.08 -9.55 3.76
CA SER A 80 12.42 -10.19 4.90
C SER A 80 11.86 -9.20 5.92
N LEU A 81 12.32 -7.94 5.91
CA LEU A 81 11.74 -6.84 6.69
C LEU A 81 10.83 -5.96 5.83
N ALA A 82 11.30 -5.55 4.67
CA ALA A 82 10.61 -4.58 3.82
C ALA A 82 9.22 -5.07 3.42
N VAL A 83 9.09 -6.34 3.03
CA VAL A 83 7.83 -6.92 2.55
C VAL A 83 6.79 -7.02 3.67
N PRO A 84 7.06 -7.62 4.85
CA PRO A 84 6.07 -7.67 5.94
C PRO A 84 5.66 -6.29 6.44
N VAL A 85 6.63 -5.40 6.68
CA VAL A 85 6.34 -4.05 7.20
C VAL A 85 5.46 -3.27 6.23
N THR A 86 5.85 -3.23 4.94
CA THR A 86 5.13 -2.43 3.95
C THR A 86 3.73 -2.96 3.71
N ASN A 87 3.56 -4.28 3.57
CA ASN A 87 2.25 -4.87 3.29
C ASN A 87 1.29 -4.71 4.47
N SER A 88 1.74 -4.96 5.70
CA SER A 88 0.88 -4.83 6.87
C SER A 88 0.48 -3.38 7.14
N LEU A 89 1.39 -2.43 6.96
CA LEU A 89 1.06 -1.00 7.11
C LEU A 89 0.17 -0.49 5.96
N THR A 90 0.39 -0.97 4.73
CA THR A 90 -0.50 -0.69 3.58
C THR A 90 -1.92 -1.16 3.87
N PHE A 91 -2.07 -2.38 4.42
CA PHE A 91 -3.36 -2.93 4.81
C PHE A 91 -4.04 -2.05 5.88
N LEU A 92 -3.31 -1.65 6.92
CA LEU A 92 -3.84 -0.76 7.96
C LEU A 92 -4.30 0.58 7.37
N CYS A 93 -3.46 1.23 6.57
CA CYS A 93 -3.80 2.49 5.89
C CYS A 93 -5.00 2.33 4.95
N THR A 94 -5.12 1.19 4.27
CA THR A 94 -6.28 0.85 3.42
C THR A 94 -7.56 0.79 4.24
N LEU A 95 -7.55 0.09 5.37
CA LEU A 95 -8.71 -0.01 6.25
C LEU A 95 -9.12 1.34 6.83
N ILE A 96 -8.15 2.13 7.31
CA ILE A 96 -8.41 3.47 7.85
C ILE A 96 -9.00 4.37 6.77
N THR A 97 -8.37 4.44 5.60
CA THR A 97 -8.82 5.28 4.49
C THR A 97 -10.19 4.86 4.00
N GLY A 98 -10.41 3.56 3.83
CA GLY A 98 -11.71 3.05 3.40
C GLY A 98 -12.82 3.34 4.41
N LYS A 99 -12.54 3.21 5.72
CA LYS A 99 -13.48 3.63 6.77
C LYS A 99 -13.77 5.13 6.73
N LEU A 100 -12.76 5.97 6.49
CA LEU A 100 -12.94 7.43 6.33
C LEU A 100 -13.77 7.78 5.09
N LEU A 101 -13.71 6.95 4.04
CA LEU A 101 -14.54 7.10 2.83
C LEU A 101 -15.98 6.59 3.00
N GLY A 102 -16.32 6.04 4.18
CA GLY A 102 -17.65 5.53 4.51
C GLY A 102 -17.87 4.07 4.13
N GLU A 103 -16.83 3.30 3.82
CA GLU A 103 -16.96 1.87 3.59
C GLU A 103 -17.13 1.10 4.91
N GLU A 104 -18.06 0.15 4.95
CA GLU A 104 -18.29 -0.71 6.10
C GLU A 104 -17.29 -1.88 6.12
N PHE A 105 -16.30 -1.81 7.01
CA PHE A 105 -15.30 -2.87 7.14
C PHE A 105 -15.53 -3.73 8.39
N GLY A 106 -15.92 -5.00 8.15
CA GLY A 106 -15.61 -6.21 8.93
C GLY A 106 -15.88 -6.25 10.44
N GLY A 107 -16.57 -5.27 11.01
CA GLY A 107 -16.99 -5.24 12.41
C GLY A 107 -15.87 -5.51 13.42
N LYS A 108 -16.17 -6.29 14.48
CA LYS A 108 -15.22 -6.61 15.57
C LYS A 108 -14.00 -7.43 15.11
N TYR A 109 -14.15 -8.22 14.04
CA TYR A 109 -13.08 -9.06 13.50
C TYR A 109 -12.03 -8.25 12.73
N ALA A 110 -12.45 -7.21 11.98
CA ALA A 110 -11.50 -6.29 11.34
C ALA A 110 -10.62 -5.57 12.37
N VAL A 111 -11.21 -5.18 13.50
CA VAL A 111 -10.47 -4.56 14.61
C VAL A 111 -9.45 -5.54 15.20
N ALA A 112 -9.85 -6.79 15.46
CA ALA A 112 -8.92 -7.82 15.93
C ALA A 112 -7.76 -8.06 14.94
N GLY A 113 -8.06 -8.08 13.63
CA GLY A 113 -7.05 -8.18 12.58
C GLY A 113 -6.08 -6.99 12.55
N MET A 114 -6.57 -5.76 12.76
CA MET A 114 -5.73 -4.58 12.89
C MET A 114 -4.79 -4.68 14.10
N PHE A 115 -5.27 -5.13 15.26
CA PHE A 115 -4.40 -5.33 16.43
C PHE A 115 -3.32 -6.39 16.19
N LEU A 116 -3.69 -7.50 15.54
CA LEU A 116 -2.75 -8.59 15.25
C LEU A 116 -1.67 -8.15 14.25
N THR A 117 -2.06 -7.43 13.19
CA THR A 117 -1.11 -6.88 12.20
C THR A 117 -0.18 -5.85 12.83
N MET A 118 -0.69 -4.95 13.68
CA MET A 118 0.15 -4.00 14.42
C MET A 118 1.16 -4.67 15.34
N THR A 119 0.76 -5.75 16.02
CA THR A 119 1.66 -6.56 16.84
C THR A 119 2.77 -7.17 15.98
N GLY A 120 2.42 -7.77 14.85
CA GLY A 120 3.38 -8.35 13.90
C GLY A 120 4.40 -7.34 13.38
N ILE A 121 3.96 -6.16 12.95
CA ILE A 121 4.85 -5.08 12.46
C ILE A 121 5.80 -4.64 13.58
N THR A 122 5.29 -4.46 14.80
CA THR A 122 6.11 -4.05 15.94
C THR A 122 7.22 -5.06 16.20
N LEU A 123 6.94 -6.36 16.14
CA LEU A 123 7.95 -7.42 16.28
C LEU A 123 8.98 -7.36 15.14
N CYS A 124 8.57 -7.16 13.89
CA CYS A 124 9.49 -7.00 12.76
C CYS A 124 10.43 -5.80 12.95
N VAL A 125 9.91 -4.66 13.42
CA VAL A 125 10.70 -3.46 13.69
C VAL A 125 11.67 -3.68 14.86
N VAL A 126 11.21 -4.24 15.98
CA VAL A 126 12.07 -4.53 17.15
C VAL A 126 13.21 -5.48 16.78
N SER A 127 12.92 -6.55 16.02
CA SER A 127 13.94 -7.48 15.49
C SER A 127 14.99 -6.81 14.61
N SER A 128 14.63 -5.68 13.97
CA SER A 128 15.53 -4.91 13.10
C SER A 128 16.36 -3.89 13.88
N LEU A 129 15.87 -3.44 15.03
CA LEU A 129 16.54 -2.52 15.95
C LEU A 129 17.43 -3.23 16.97
N ASP A 130 17.38 -4.56 17.05
CA ASP A 130 18.08 -5.34 18.07
C ASP A 130 19.62 -5.13 17.98
N PRO A 131 20.24 -4.49 18.99
CA PRO A 131 21.68 -4.20 18.99
C PRO A 131 22.54 -5.46 19.11
N SER A 132 21.98 -6.63 19.43
CA SER A 132 22.72 -7.90 19.44
C SER A 132 23.22 -8.35 18.05
N LYS A 133 22.64 -7.83 16.96
CA LYS A 133 23.19 -7.97 15.60
C LYS A 133 24.38 -7.03 15.32
N GLN A 134 24.62 -5.98 16.11
CA GLN A 134 25.76 -5.08 15.92
C GLN A 134 27.11 -5.75 16.24
N ASN A 135 27.15 -6.72 17.16
CA ASN A 135 28.41 -7.30 17.65
C ASN A 135 28.93 -8.52 16.85
N LYS A 136 28.15 -9.05 15.90
CA LYS A 136 28.57 -10.22 15.08
C LYS A 136 29.11 -9.87 13.71
N ALA A 137 29.11 -8.59 13.32
CA ALA A 137 29.65 -8.13 12.03
C ALA A 137 31.08 -7.53 12.15
N ILE A 138 31.66 -7.49 13.36
CA ILE A 138 33.01 -6.95 13.64
C ILE A 138 33.90 -8.03 14.31
N VAL A 139 33.54 -9.32 14.21
CA VAL A 139 34.42 -10.44 14.59
C VAL A 139 34.55 -11.40 13.43
#